data_AF-A0A165LE48-F1
#
_entry.id   AF-A0A165LE48-F1
#
_cell.length_a   1.000
_cell.length_b   1.000
_cell.length_c   1.000
_cell.angle_alpha   90.00
_cell.angle_beta   90.00
_cell.angle_gamma   90.00
#
_symmetry.space_group_name_H-M   'P 1'
#
loop_
_entity.id
_entity.type
_entity.pdbx_description
1 polymer ?
#
loop_
_entity_poly.entity_id
_entity_poly.type
_entity_poly.pdbx_seq_one_letter_code
_entity_poly.pdbx_strand_id
1 'polypeptide(L)'
;MSLVLRARHNKIVLSSLCHHLSQAPSSPSRALSSAASTPIDSTSRPLLFRLGSTTSPCFDRVRDLDIPVAPDRDAWVVESGASLGRGLQVVNDRGSHWIIQPTESMPLEIFVEKLSALDSRAVKHPAQASPSARPQSALTYSNHDSKATRFVFDALTDVVNEGIAIDGWDDDDYDYVAVLANALEYNGVSLSSLVWDPNGAKGWTKEMAFVARAVDAYMKHAVAQAKGDEDKEGDIGNDHALLRLVLKLDGEKNLLSALSQSRSDS
;
A
#
# COMPACT_ATOMS: atom_id res chain seq x y z
N MET A 1 -7.89 -4.44 25.62
CA MET A 1 -7.28 -4.41 24.28
C MET A 1 -5.83 -3.99 24.45
N SER A 2 -4.88 -4.87 24.15
CA SER A 2 -3.45 -4.54 24.18
C SER A 2 -3.05 -3.97 22.82
N LEU A 3 -2.49 -2.77 22.79
CA LEU A 3 -2.01 -2.15 21.56
C LEU A 3 -0.59 -2.65 21.29
N VAL A 4 -0.41 -3.51 20.29
CA VAL A 4 0.92 -3.97 19.87
C VAL A 4 1.47 -2.97 18.85
N LEU A 5 2.31 -2.06 19.32
CA LEU A 5 3.07 -1.13 18.47
C LEU A 5 4.36 -1.80 18.03
N ARG A 6 4.44 -2.16 16.74
CA ARG A 6 5.69 -2.65 16.14
C ARG A 6 6.62 -1.47 15.86
N ALA A 7 7.55 -1.22 16.76
CA ALA A 7 8.53 -0.13 16.66
C ALA A 7 9.77 -0.56 15.87
N ARG A 8 9.63 -0.97 14.61
CA ARG A 8 10.80 -1.35 13.77
C ARG A 8 11.08 -0.41 12.57
N HIS A 9 10.12 0.40 12.12
CA HIS A 9 10.28 1.12 10.84
C HIS A 9 10.07 2.63 10.93
N ASN A 10 11.17 3.38 11.10
CA ASN A 10 11.26 4.81 10.75
C ASN A 10 12.50 5.15 9.90
N LYS A 11 13.32 4.16 9.52
CA LYS A 11 14.67 4.42 8.98
C LYS A 11 14.72 4.62 7.45
N ILE A 12 13.77 4.05 6.70
CA ILE A 12 13.88 3.97 5.22
C ILE A 12 12.96 4.98 4.51
N VAL A 13 11.78 5.30 5.06
CA VAL A 13 10.88 6.29 4.45
C VAL A 13 11.44 7.70 4.57
N LEU A 14 12.12 8.05 5.67
CA LEU A 14 12.60 9.42 5.92
C LEU A 14 13.91 9.78 5.20
N SER A 15 14.82 8.82 4.95
CA SER A 15 16.12 9.12 4.34
C SER A 15 16.02 9.42 2.84
N SER A 16 15.12 8.74 2.12
CA SER A 16 14.84 9.02 0.70
C SER A 16 14.00 10.30 0.52
N LEU A 17 13.11 10.61 1.47
CA LEU A 17 12.27 11.82 1.46
C LEU A 17 13.07 13.14 1.63
N CYS A 18 14.10 13.15 2.47
CA CYS A 18 14.81 14.39 2.83
C CYS A 18 15.68 14.97 1.70
N HIS A 19 16.16 14.16 0.74
CA HIS A 19 17.02 14.67 -0.33
C HIS A 19 16.27 15.40 -1.45
N HIS A 20 14.98 15.13 -1.67
CA HIS A 20 14.23 15.71 -2.79
C HIS A 20 13.43 16.98 -2.43
N LEU A 21 13.13 17.22 -1.15
CA LEU A 21 12.37 18.41 -0.73
C LEU A 21 13.18 19.72 -0.73
N SER A 22 14.50 19.66 -0.89
CA SER A 22 15.37 20.84 -0.85
C SER A 22 15.60 21.52 -2.21
N GLN A 23 15.02 21.02 -3.31
CA GLN A 23 15.33 21.51 -4.68
C GLN A 23 14.09 21.75 -5.55
N ALA A 24 13.04 22.40 -5.02
CA ALA A 24 11.95 22.89 -5.87
C ALA A 24 12.22 24.33 -6.34
N PRO A 25 12.52 24.57 -7.64
CA PRO A 25 12.56 25.93 -8.17
C PRO A 25 11.16 26.50 -8.30
N SER A 26 10.96 27.72 -7.79
CA SER A 26 9.79 28.54 -8.03
C SER A 26 9.68 28.87 -9.52
N SER A 27 8.55 28.54 -10.16
CA SER A 27 8.25 29.01 -11.52
C SER A 27 6.78 29.39 -11.70
N PRO A 28 6.50 30.33 -12.62
CA PRO A 28 5.32 31.19 -12.53
C PRO A 28 4.12 30.67 -13.32
N SER A 29 2.95 31.11 -12.87
CA SER A 29 1.61 30.88 -13.41
C SER A 29 1.50 31.17 -14.91
N ARG A 30 0.83 30.27 -15.65
CA ARG A 30 0.29 30.56 -16.98
C ARG A 30 -1.14 30.01 -17.12
N ALA A 31 -2.01 30.87 -17.62
CA ALA A 31 -3.46 30.74 -17.64
C ALA A 31 -4.01 29.79 -18.72
N LEU A 32 -5.25 29.37 -18.44
CA LEU A 32 -6.17 28.48 -19.14
C LEU A 32 -6.46 28.84 -20.61
N SER A 33 -6.75 27.81 -21.42
CA SER A 33 -7.69 27.94 -22.53
C SER A 33 -8.54 26.68 -22.69
N SER A 34 -9.82 26.92 -22.98
CA SER A 34 -10.97 26.01 -23.04
C SER A 34 -11.19 25.47 -24.45
N ALA A 35 -11.64 24.22 -24.60
CA ALA A 35 -12.31 23.77 -25.82
C ALA A 35 -13.24 22.55 -25.58
N ALA A 36 -14.54 22.85 -25.64
CA ALA A 36 -15.67 22.16 -26.30
C ALA A 36 -15.80 20.61 -26.29
N SER A 37 -16.92 20.18 -25.70
CA SER A 37 -17.57 18.87 -25.80
C SER A 37 -18.21 18.61 -27.17
N THR A 38 -18.31 17.33 -27.55
CA THR A 38 -19.38 16.84 -28.44
C THR A 38 -20.00 15.54 -27.90
N PRO A 39 -21.31 15.31 -28.13
CA PRO A 39 -22.07 14.21 -27.54
C PRO A 39 -22.09 13.00 -28.46
N ILE A 40 -22.10 11.78 -27.90
CA ILE A 40 -22.37 10.56 -28.67
C ILE A 40 -23.52 9.78 -28.03
N ASP A 41 -24.34 9.33 -28.97
CA ASP A 41 -25.70 8.86 -28.98
C ASP A 41 -25.95 7.55 -28.22
N SER A 42 -27.18 7.43 -27.71
CA SER A 42 -27.68 6.32 -26.92
C SER A 42 -28.51 5.38 -27.79
N THR A 43 -27.99 4.19 -28.08
CA THR A 43 -28.80 3.11 -28.67
C THR A 43 -28.82 1.86 -27.79
N SER A 44 -29.88 1.79 -26.98
CA SER A 44 -30.76 0.64 -26.73
C SER A 44 -30.24 -0.77 -27.03
N ARG A 45 -30.14 -1.61 -26.00
CA ARG A 45 -30.32 -3.09 -26.01
C ARG A 45 -30.28 -3.68 -24.58
N PRO A 46 -30.80 -4.91 -24.34
CA PRO A 46 -32.00 -5.13 -23.54
C PRO A 46 -31.77 -5.63 -22.11
N LEU A 47 -32.77 -5.35 -21.26
CA LEU A 47 -32.94 -5.84 -19.90
C LEU A 47 -33.02 -7.38 -19.86
N LEU A 48 -32.04 -8.02 -19.22
CA LEU A 48 -32.15 -9.39 -18.71
C LEU A 48 -32.13 -9.35 -17.19
N PHE A 49 -33.32 -9.48 -16.61
CA PHE A 49 -33.51 -9.71 -15.19
C PHE A 49 -33.05 -11.13 -14.82
N ARG A 50 -32.20 -11.25 -13.79
CA ARG A 50 -32.12 -12.46 -12.98
C ARG A 50 -32.11 -12.06 -11.50
N LEU A 51 -33.30 -12.14 -10.90
CA LEU A 51 -33.54 -12.06 -9.47
C LEU A 51 -32.86 -13.26 -8.78
N GLY A 52 -31.92 -12.97 -7.88
CA GLY A 52 -31.38 -13.93 -6.91
C GLY A 52 -31.18 -13.21 -5.59
N SER A 53 -31.83 -13.69 -4.52
CA SER A 53 -31.71 -13.12 -3.17
C SER A 53 -30.35 -13.47 -2.57
N THR A 54 -29.58 -12.48 -2.15
CA THR A 54 -28.24 -12.65 -1.54
C THR A 54 -28.26 -12.71 -0.01
N THR A 55 -29.32 -13.21 0.61
CA THR A 55 -29.27 -13.60 2.03
C THR A 55 -28.72 -15.02 2.14
N SER A 56 -27.40 -15.16 2.03
CA SER A 56 -26.71 -16.43 2.32
C SER A 56 -26.43 -16.52 3.83
N PRO A 57 -26.87 -17.59 4.54
CA PRO A 57 -26.66 -17.79 5.98
C PRO A 57 -25.19 -17.93 6.42
N CYS A 58 -24.23 -17.86 5.49
CA CYS A 58 -22.82 -18.11 5.75
C CYS A 58 -22.05 -16.90 6.32
N PHE A 59 -22.64 -15.70 6.34
CA PHE A 59 -21.93 -14.49 6.82
C PHE A 59 -21.99 -14.28 8.34
N ASP A 60 -22.92 -14.93 9.05
CA ASP A 60 -23.04 -14.77 10.51
C ASP A 60 -22.05 -15.61 11.32
N ARG A 61 -21.23 -16.46 10.67
CA ARG A 61 -20.25 -17.33 11.37
C ARG A 61 -18.83 -16.75 11.52
N VAL A 62 -18.56 -15.55 11.00
CA VAL A 62 -17.19 -14.99 11.00
C VAL A 62 -16.93 -14.05 12.18
N ARG A 63 -17.94 -13.74 13.00
CA ARG A 63 -17.79 -12.77 14.11
C ARG A 63 -17.33 -13.35 15.45
N ASP A 64 -17.27 -14.68 15.58
CA ASP A 64 -16.92 -15.34 16.87
C ASP A 64 -15.46 -15.83 16.95
N LEU A 65 -14.65 -15.57 15.93
CA LEU A 65 -13.23 -15.89 15.92
C LEU A 65 -12.43 -14.58 15.93
N ASP A 66 -12.15 -14.06 17.12
CA ASP A 66 -11.02 -13.16 17.30
C ASP A 66 -9.79 -13.85 16.70
N ILE A 67 -9.25 -13.31 15.60
CA ILE A 67 -8.04 -13.84 14.98
C ILE A 67 -6.92 -13.70 16.02
N PRO A 68 -6.34 -14.79 16.52
CA PRO A 68 -5.21 -14.68 17.41
C PRO A 68 -4.09 -14.00 16.63
N VAL A 69 -3.72 -12.79 17.05
CA VAL A 69 -2.52 -12.12 16.56
C VAL A 69 -1.37 -13.06 16.89
N ALA A 70 -0.84 -13.74 15.87
CA ALA A 70 0.34 -14.56 16.05
C ALA A 70 1.44 -13.64 16.60
N PRO A 71 1.97 -13.90 17.81
CA PRO A 71 3.09 -13.12 18.30
C PRO A 71 4.25 -13.45 17.36
N ASP A 72 4.63 -12.47 16.55
CA ASP A 72 5.89 -12.51 15.86
C ASP A 72 6.98 -12.74 16.92
N ARG A 73 7.84 -13.73 16.68
CA ARG A 73 8.66 -14.38 17.73
C ARG A 73 9.67 -13.42 18.37
N ASP A 74 9.86 -12.24 17.77
CA ASP A 74 10.74 -11.18 18.23
C ASP A 74 10.09 -9.78 18.18
N ALA A 75 8.77 -9.68 18.33
CA ALA A 75 8.10 -8.40 18.39
C ALA A 75 8.52 -7.60 19.63
N TRP A 76 9.03 -6.39 19.40
CA TRP A 76 9.19 -5.38 20.45
C TRP A 76 7.83 -4.75 20.69
N VAL A 77 7.37 -4.76 21.94
CA VAL A 77 6.06 -4.24 22.32
C VAL A 77 6.23 -3.07 23.27
N VAL A 78 5.54 -1.98 22.97
CA VAL A 78 5.30 -0.90 23.93
C VAL A 78 4.03 -1.25 24.69
N GLU A 79 4.11 -1.39 26.01
CA GLU A 79 2.95 -1.78 26.82
C GLU A 79 1.77 -0.82 26.63
N SER A 80 0.56 -1.39 26.59
CA SER A 80 -0.66 -0.60 26.52
C SER A 80 -0.76 0.34 27.74
N GLY A 81 -0.79 1.65 27.48
CA GLY A 81 -0.82 2.69 28.52
C GLY A 81 0.56 3.28 28.85
N ALA A 82 1.65 2.74 28.28
CA ALA A 82 2.94 3.40 28.34
C ALA A 82 2.86 4.78 27.67
N SER A 83 3.33 5.81 28.37
CA SER A 83 3.39 7.15 27.79
C SER A 83 4.33 7.16 26.59
N LEU A 84 3.91 7.68 25.44
CA LEU A 84 4.81 7.85 24.29
C LEU A 84 5.88 8.92 24.55
N GLY A 85 5.72 9.72 25.60
CA GLY A 85 6.48 10.95 25.82
C GLY A 85 5.81 12.15 25.14
N ARG A 86 6.27 13.37 25.46
CA ARG A 86 5.70 14.58 24.84
C ARG A 86 6.13 14.70 23.38
N GLY A 87 5.20 15.07 22.51
CA GLY A 87 5.47 15.36 21.10
C GLY A 87 5.43 14.15 20.16
N LEU A 88 5.12 12.96 20.67
CA LEU A 88 4.79 11.80 19.84
C LEU A 88 3.32 11.42 20.05
N GLN A 89 2.69 10.96 18.99
CA GLN A 89 1.36 10.37 19.03
C GLN A 89 1.31 9.11 18.18
N VAL A 90 0.42 8.20 18.56
CA VAL A 90 0.08 7.02 17.78
C VAL A 90 -1.18 7.33 16.99
N VAL A 91 -1.11 7.17 15.68
CA VAL A 91 -2.21 7.43 14.76
C VAL A 91 -2.55 6.14 14.04
N ASN A 92 -3.85 5.86 13.93
CA ASN A 92 -4.32 4.82 13.02
C ASN A 92 -4.18 5.36 11.61
N ASP A 93 -3.18 4.86 10.88
CA ASP A 93 -2.93 5.22 9.49
C ASP A 93 -3.99 4.58 8.60
N ARG A 94 -4.16 3.25 8.74
CA ARG A 94 -5.13 2.49 7.96
C ARG A 94 -5.50 1.17 8.62
N GLY A 95 -6.78 0.94 8.92
CA GLY A 95 -7.26 -0.37 9.37
C GLY A 95 -6.52 -0.85 10.63
N SER A 96 -5.75 -1.93 10.51
CA SER A 96 -4.90 -2.48 11.58
C SER A 96 -3.48 -1.89 11.62
N HIS A 97 -3.13 -1.01 10.70
CA HIS A 97 -1.81 -0.36 10.62
C HIS A 97 -1.78 0.94 11.45
N TRP A 98 -0.81 1.02 12.34
CA TRP A 98 -0.61 2.14 13.26
C TRP A 98 0.78 2.74 13.05
N ILE A 99 0.86 4.07 13.06
CA ILE A 99 2.14 4.79 12.95
C ILE A 99 2.39 5.64 14.18
N ILE A 100 3.67 5.80 14.51
CA ILE A 100 4.13 6.78 15.50
C ILE A 100 4.61 7.99 14.74
N GLN A 101 3.99 9.14 14.99
CA GLN A 101 4.33 10.39 14.33
C GLN A 101 4.48 11.53 15.33
N PRO A 102 5.14 12.63 14.94
CA PRO A 102 5.15 13.85 15.72
C PRO A 102 3.74 14.41 15.96
N THR A 103 3.49 14.95 17.15
CA THR A 103 2.26 15.71 17.45
C THR A 103 2.28 17.09 16.78
N GLU A 104 3.48 17.67 16.64
CA GLU A 104 3.74 18.97 16.02
C GLU A 104 5.00 18.86 15.15
N SER A 105 5.19 19.82 14.23
CA SER A 105 6.40 19.88 13.40
C SER A 105 7.66 19.95 14.27
N MET A 106 8.60 19.02 14.07
CA MET A 106 9.87 18.97 14.80
C MET A 106 11.02 18.58 13.88
N PRO A 107 12.28 18.95 14.21
CA PRO A 107 13.46 18.51 13.48
C PRO A 107 13.59 16.98 13.49
N LEU A 108 14.17 16.42 12.42
CA LEU A 108 14.35 14.97 12.27
C LEU A 108 15.19 14.39 13.41
N GLU A 109 16.22 15.09 13.84
CA GLU A 109 17.12 14.67 14.91
C GLU A 109 16.36 14.52 16.23
N ILE A 110 15.46 15.47 16.53
CA ILE A 110 14.60 15.44 17.71
C ILE A 110 13.59 14.29 17.62
N PHE A 111 13.06 14.03 16.43
CA PHE A 111 12.15 12.90 16.22
C PHE A 111 12.87 11.56 16.47
N VAL A 112 14.07 11.39 15.91
CA VAL A 112 14.91 10.20 16.12
C VAL A 112 15.27 10.03 17.60
N GLU A 113 15.63 11.10 18.30
CA GLU A 113 15.91 11.07 19.73
C GLU A 113 14.68 10.58 20.53
N LYS A 114 13.50 11.10 20.23
CA LYS A 114 12.24 10.69 20.88
C LYS A 114 11.89 9.23 20.61
N LEU A 115 12.11 8.75 19.40
CA LEU A 115 11.91 7.34 19.04
C LEU A 115 12.90 6.44 19.79
N SER A 116 14.18 6.82 19.86
CA SER A 116 15.19 6.09 20.64
C SER A 116 14.82 5.98 22.12
N ALA A 117 14.30 7.07 22.70
CA ALA A 117 13.78 7.05 24.07
C ALA A 117 12.54 6.14 24.22
N LEU A 118 11.71 6.02 23.19
CA LEU A 118 10.60 5.06 23.18
C LEU A 118 11.10 3.62 23.07
N ASP A 119 12.06 3.34 22.20
CA ASP A 119 12.65 2.01 22.01
C ASP A 119 13.30 1.49 23.29
N SER A 120 13.93 2.37 24.08
CA SER A 120 14.50 2.00 25.39
C SER A 120 13.47 1.49 26.41
N ARG A 121 12.18 1.76 26.15
CA ARG A 121 11.04 1.34 26.98
C ARG A 121 10.27 0.18 26.36
N ALA A 122 10.57 -0.19 25.12
CA ALA A 122 9.97 -1.36 24.49
C ALA A 122 10.50 -2.61 25.20
N VAL A 123 9.59 -3.53 25.54
CA VAL A 123 9.94 -4.80 26.15
C VAL A 123 9.85 -5.86 25.08
N LYS A 124 10.89 -6.69 24.98
CA LYS A 124 10.83 -7.89 24.14
C LYS A 124 9.93 -8.89 24.84
N HIS A 125 8.74 -9.13 24.31
CA HIS A 125 7.87 -10.17 24.85
C HIS A 125 8.47 -11.54 24.48
N PRO A 126 8.78 -12.42 25.45
CA PRO A 126 9.23 -13.76 25.13
C PRO A 126 8.10 -14.48 24.40
N ALA A 127 8.44 -15.11 23.28
CA ALA A 127 7.49 -15.82 22.43
C ALA A 127 6.63 -16.77 23.27
N GLN A 128 5.31 -16.51 23.34
CA GLN A 128 4.40 -17.60 23.66
C GLN A 128 4.49 -18.59 22.50
N ALA A 129 4.74 -19.86 22.82
CA ALA A 129 4.81 -20.95 21.86
C ALA A 129 3.44 -21.18 21.20
N SER A 130 3.09 -20.32 20.26
CA SER A 130 2.04 -20.58 19.28
C SER A 130 2.69 -21.10 18.00
N PRO A 131 2.11 -22.13 17.36
CA PRO A 131 2.57 -22.57 16.06
C PRO A 131 2.49 -21.39 15.09
N SER A 132 3.66 -21.01 14.58
CA SER A 132 3.87 -19.88 13.67
C SER A 132 3.33 -20.25 12.29
N ALA A 133 2.02 -20.30 12.15
CA ALA A 133 1.38 -20.14 10.86
C ALA A 133 0.98 -18.68 10.78
N ARG A 134 1.54 -17.92 9.84
CA ARG A 134 0.98 -16.62 9.44
C ARG A 134 -0.54 -16.82 9.30
N PRO A 135 -1.40 -16.19 10.13
CA PRO A 135 -2.79 -16.02 9.73
C PRO A 135 -2.82 -14.87 8.71
N GLN A 136 -2.02 -15.00 7.65
CA GLN A 136 -2.35 -14.36 6.39
C GLN A 136 -3.64 -15.06 6.02
N SER A 137 -4.77 -14.44 6.32
CA SER A 137 -5.99 -14.76 5.60
C SER A 137 -5.59 -14.52 4.16
N ALA A 138 -5.23 -15.60 3.45
CA ALA A 138 -4.68 -15.51 2.10
C ALA A 138 -5.63 -14.60 1.35
N LEU A 139 -5.12 -13.48 0.86
CA LEU A 139 -5.94 -12.58 0.08
C LEU A 139 -6.40 -13.40 -1.11
N THR A 140 -7.71 -13.62 -1.20
CA THR A 140 -8.31 -14.42 -2.27
C THR A 140 -8.63 -13.52 -3.45
N TYR A 141 -9.19 -14.08 -4.52
CA TYR A 141 -9.67 -13.33 -5.67
C TYR A 141 -10.60 -12.17 -5.31
N SER A 142 -10.45 -11.06 -6.03
CA SER A 142 -11.31 -9.88 -5.93
C SER A 142 -12.72 -10.15 -6.48
N ASN A 143 -13.74 -9.69 -5.76
CA ASN A 143 -15.13 -9.61 -6.21
C ASN A 143 -15.56 -8.18 -6.52
N HIS A 144 -14.62 -7.23 -6.64
CA HIS A 144 -14.90 -5.83 -6.86
C HIS A 144 -15.53 -5.56 -8.24
N ASP A 145 -16.56 -4.71 -8.31
CA ASP A 145 -17.31 -4.43 -9.55
C ASP A 145 -16.43 -3.83 -10.66
N SER A 146 -15.58 -2.86 -10.30
CA SER A 146 -14.58 -2.26 -11.21
C SER A 146 -13.49 -3.25 -11.61
N LYS A 147 -13.40 -3.57 -12.91
CA LYS A 147 -12.32 -4.39 -13.48
C LYS A 147 -10.93 -3.83 -13.14
N ALA A 148 -10.71 -2.52 -13.29
CA ALA A 148 -9.43 -1.90 -13.00
C ALA A 148 -9.01 -2.08 -11.54
N THR A 149 -9.98 -2.03 -10.62
CA THR A 149 -9.74 -2.26 -9.20
C THR A 149 -9.32 -3.70 -8.93
N ARG A 150 -9.98 -4.68 -9.56
CA ARG A 150 -9.62 -6.11 -9.45
C ARG A 150 -8.17 -6.36 -9.87
N PHE A 151 -7.75 -5.81 -11.02
CA PHE A 151 -6.38 -5.96 -11.50
C PHE A 151 -5.34 -5.45 -10.52
N VAL A 152 -5.56 -4.26 -9.94
CA VAL A 152 -4.62 -3.70 -8.96
C VAL A 152 -4.67 -4.52 -7.68
N PHE A 153 -5.84 -4.93 -7.22
CA PHE A 153 -5.99 -5.79 -6.05
C PHE A 153 -5.25 -7.12 -6.22
N ASP A 154 -5.42 -7.80 -7.36
CA ASP A 154 -4.80 -9.09 -7.65
C ASP A 154 -3.26 -8.96 -7.66
N ALA A 155 -2.72 -7.91 -8.28
CA ALA A 155 -1.28 -7.64 -8.26
C ALA A 155 -0.73 -7.42 -6.84
N LEU A 156 -1.43 -6.66 -5.99
CA LEU A 156 -1.01 -6.44 -4.59
C LEU A 156 -1.11 -7.73 -3.76
N THR A 157 -2.15 -8.52 -4.04
CA THR A 157 -2.40 -9.82 -3.41
C THR A 157 -1.28 -10.80 -3.71
N ASP A 158 -0.84 -10.89 -4.98
CA ASP A 158 0.27 -11.76 -5.38
C ASP A 158 1.58 -11.36 -4.70
N VAL A 159 1.87 -10.05 -4.59
CA VAL A 159 3.05 -9.55 -3.86
C VAL A 159 3.08 -10.04 -2.41
N VAL A 160 1.94 -9.97 -1.73
CA VAL A 160 1.82 -10.36 -0.31
C VAL A 160 1.83 -11.88 -0.13
N ASN A 161 1.07 -12.60 -0.95
CA ASN A 161 0.88 -14.05 -0.81
C ASN A 161 2.14 -14.82 -1.23
N GLU A 162 2.80 -14.40 -2.31
CA GLU A 162 4.02 -15.05 -2.81
C GLU A 162 5.28 -14.51 -2.14
N GLY A 163 5.19 -13.39 -1.41
CA GLY A 163 6.34 -12.74 -0.79
C GLY A 163 7.33 -12.22 -1.82
N ILE A 164 6.82 -11.56 -2.88
CA ILE A 164 7.65 -11.03 -3.98
C ILE A 164 8.61 -9.98 -3.41
N ALA A 165 9.91 -10.29 -3.46
CA ALA A 165 10.93 -9.47 -2.82
C ALA A 165 11.02 -8.05 -3.38
N ILE A 166 10.90 -7.05 -2.50
CA ILE A 166 11.08 -5.62 -2.80
C ILE A 166 12.23 -5.08 -1.96
N ASP A 167 13.16 -4.38 -2.61
CA ASP A 167 14.38 -3.91 -1.97
C ASP A 167 14.09 -2.91 -0.83
N GLY A 168 14.68 -3.19 0.33
CA GLY A 168 14.48 -2.43 1.56
C GLY A 168 13.08 -2.56 2.19
N TRP A 169 12.26 -3.53 1.77
CA TRP A 169 10.99 -3.84 2.42
C TRP A 169 11.14 -4.95 3.47
N ASP A 170 10.34 -4.84 4.52
CA ASP A 170 10.25 -5.84 5.59
C ASP A 170 8.80 -6.38 5.74
N ASP A 171 8.55 -7.23 6.74
CA ASP A 171 7.22 -7.81 6.98
C ASP A 171 6.14 -6.73 7.25
N ASP A 172 6.48 -5.63 7.90
CA ASP A 172 5.52 -4.54 8.17
C ASP A 172 5.09 -3.83 6.86
N ASP A 173 6.00 -3.69 5.89
CA ASP A 173 5.68 -3.14 4.57
C ASP A 173 4.70 -4.04 3.79
N TYR A 174 4.89 -5.37 3.82
CA TYR A 174 3.94 -6.31 3.20
C TYR A 174 2.59 -6.32 3.92
N ASP A 175 2.58 -6.24 5.26
CA ASP A 175 1.35 -6.11 6.04
C ASP A 175 0.58 -4.84 5.64
N TYR A 176 1.29 -3.72 5.40
CA TYR A 176 0.67 -2.49 4.92
C TYR A 176 0.08 -2.65 3.50
N VAL A 177 0.77 -3.33 2.59
CA VAL A 177 0.22 -3.65 1.26
C VAL A 177 -1.03 -4.52 1.36
N ALA A 178 -1.06 -5.49 2.27
CA ALA A 178 -2.24 -6.33 2.49
C ALA A 178 -3.44 -5.50 3.00
N VAL A 179 -3.18 -4.53 3.88
CA VAL A 179 -4.19 -3.58 4.34
C VAL A 179 -4.69 -2.69 3.19
N LEU A 180 -3.80 -2.22 2.30
CA LEU A 180 -4.18 -1.43 1.13
C LEU A 180 -5.01 -2.23 0.13
N ALA A 181 -4.64 -3.48 -0.15
CA ALA A 181 -5.41 -4.38 -1.01
C ALA A 181 -6.84 -4.55 -0.46
N ASN A 182 -6.99 -4.90 0.82
CA ASN A 182 -8.31 -5.00 1.45
C ASN A 182 -9.09 -3.67 1.41
N ALA A 183 -8.44 -2.55 1.69
CA ALA A 183 -9.09 -1.26 1.64
C ALA A 183 -9.56 -0.90 0.22
N LEU A 184 -8.82 -1.32 -0.80
CA LEU A 184 -9.21 -1.15 -2.20
C LEU A 184 -10.42 -2.03 -2.56
N GLU A 185 -10.44 -3.29 -2.12
CA GLU A 185 -11.55 -4.24 -2.34
C GLU A 185 -12.87 -3.77 -1.72
N TYR A 186 -12.81 -3.20 -0.52
CA TYR A 186 -14.00 -2.80 0.23
C TYR A 186 -14.30 -1.30 0.14
N ASN A 187 -13.83 -0.62 -0.91
CA ASN A 187 -14.05 0.82 -1.15
C ASN A 187 -13.57 1.76 -0.01
N GLY A 188 -12.68 1.30 0.85
CA GLY A 188 -12.00 2.13 1.84
C GLY A 188 -11.02 3.10 1.19
N VAL A 189 -10.34 2.69 0.12
CA VAL A 189 -9.47 3.54 -0.71
C VAL A 189 -9.97 3.54 -2.13
N SER A 190 -10.12 4.74 -2.72
CA SER A 190 -10.48 4.86 -4.13
C SER A 190 -9.28 4.55 -5.02
N LEU A 191 -9.48 3.84 -6.13
CA LEU A 191 -8.41 3.63 -7.11
C LEU A 191 -7.85 4.97 -7.62
N SER A 192 -8.70 5.99 -7.80
CA SER A 192 -8.28 7.34 -8.21
C SER A 192 -7.29 8.02 -7.26
N SER A 193 -7.30 7.69 -5.97
CA SER A 193 -6.33 8.22 -5.00
C SER A 193 -5.00 7.46 -5.00
N LEU A 194 -4.89 6.36 -5.75
CA LEU A 194 -3.67 5.57 -5.90
C LEU A 194 -2.98 5.83 -7.25
N VAL A 195 -3.65 6.53 -8.16
CA VAL A 195 -3.08 6.90 -9.46
C VAL A 195 -1.90 7.84 -9.27
N TRP A 196 -0.78 7.52 -9.91
CA TRP A 196 0.41 8.33 -9.88
C TRP A 196 0.16 9.68 -10.58
N ASP A 197 0.25 10.77 -9.82
CA ASP A 197 0.17 12.13 -10.35
C ASP A 197 1.20 13.05 -9.65
N PRO A 198 2.43 13.16 -10.17
CA PRO A 198 3.49 13.91 -9.53
C PRO A 198 3.24 15.43 -9.56
N ASN A 199 2.35 15.91 -10.44
CA ASN A 199 1.97 17.32 -10.53
C ASN A 199 0.58 17.59 -9.94
N GLY A 200 -0.05 16.57 -9.35
CA GLY A 200 -1.39 16.67 -8.81
C GLY A 200 -1.46 17.67 -7.67
N ALA A 201 -2.61 18.34 -7.51
CA ALA A 201 -2.82 19.33 -6.45
C ALA A 201 -2.58 18.79 -5.03
N LYS A 202 -2.67 17.47 -4.85
CA LYS A 202 -2.45 16.78 -3.56
C LYS A 202 -1.02 16.26 -3.39
N GLY A 203 -0.17 16.37 -4.41
CA GLY A 203 1.14 15.73 -4.44
C GLY A 203 1.05 14.20 -4.40
N TRP A 204 2.20 13.58 -4.18
CA TRP A 204 2.31 12.13 -4.00
C TRP A 204 1.99 11.73 -2.56
N THR A 205 1.32 10.59 -2.40
CA THR A 205 0.96 10.03 -1.09
C THR A 205 1.78 8.78 -0.78
N LYS A 206 1.79 8.36 0.49
CA LYS A 206 2.44 7.11 0.91
C LYS A 206 1.79 5.91 0.20
N GLU A 207 0.47 5.86 0.16
CA GLU A 207 -0.28 4.78 -0.48
C GLU A 207 0.05 4.65 -1.97
N MET A 208 0.13 5.78 -2.69
CA MET A 208 0.56 5.78 -4.09
C MET A 208 1.96 5.17 -4.26
N ALA A 209 2.91 5.55 -3.40
CA ALA A 209 4.28 5.05 -3.48
C ALA A 209 4.37 3.55 -3.19
N PHE A 210 3.66 3.05 -2.16
CA PHE A 210 3.62 1.64 -1.83
C PHE A 210 2.99 0.80 -2.94
N VAL A 211 1.83 1.24 -3.47
CA VAL A 211 1.14 0.54 -4.57
C VAL A 211 2.00 0.54 -5.83
N ALA A 212 2.61 1.67 -6.20
CA ALA A 212 3.47 1.75 -7.38
C ALA A 212 4.69 0.80 -7.28
N ARG A 213 5.34 0.73 -6.11
CA ARG A 213 6.48 -0.17 -5.89
C ARG A 213 6.08 -1.64 -5.86
N ALA A 214 4.97 -1.98 -5.20
CA ALA A 214 4.44 -3.34 -5.17
C ALA A 214 4.08 -3.81 -6.59
N VAL A 215 3.34 -3.00 -7.35
CA VAL A 215 2.93 -3.35 -8.72
C VAL A 215 4.14 -3.47 -9.66
N ASP A 216 5.16 -2.62 -9.52
CA ASP A 216 6.40 -2.79 -10.29
C ASP A 216 7.11 -4.12 -10.02
N ALA A 217 7.20 -4.51 -8.75
CA ALA A 217 7.80 -5.78 -8.36
C ALA A 217 6.98 -6.98 -8.85
N TYR A 218 5.67 -6.92 -8.73
CA TYR A 218 4.74 -7.88 -9.33
C TYR A 218 5.02 -8.04 -10.82
N MET A 219 5.05 -6.94 -11.57
CA MET A 219 5.27 -6.99 -13.02
C MET A 219 6.60 -7.65 -13.38
N LYS A 220 7.68 -7.32 -12.65
CA LYS A 220 9.00 -7.95 -12.86
C LYS A 220 8.98 -9.44 -12.55
N HIS A 221 8.31 -9.84 -11.47
CA HIS A 221 8.15 -11.24 -11.09
C HIS A 221 7.35 -12.03 -12.13
N ALA A 222 6.22 -11.49 -12.58
CA ALA A 222 5.34 -12.10 -13.57
C ALA A 222 6.06 -12.34 -14.92
N VAL A 223 6.83 -11.36 -15.42
CA VAL A 223 7.68 -11.55 -16.62
C VAL A 223 8.67 -12.70 -16.41
N ALA A 224 9.31 -12.79 -15.25
CA ALA A 224 10.27 -13.85 -14.98
C ALA A 224 9.61 -15.25 -14.96
N GLN A 225 8.37 -15.36 -14.47
CA GLN A 225 7.61 -16.61 -14.41
C GLN A 225 7.11 -17.09 -15.78
N ALA A 226 6.74 -16.18 -16.68
CA ALA A 226 6.26 -16.57 -18.03
C ALA A 226 7.37 -16.83 -19.04
N LYS A 227 8.63 -16.58 -18.69
CA LYS A 227 9.75 -16.66 -19.62
C LYS A 227 9.80 -18.00 -20.37
N GLY A 228 9.67 -17.93 -21.69
CA GLY A 228 9.72 -19.08 -22.59
C GLY A 228 8.37 -19.70 -22.94
N ASP A 229 7.26 -19.09 -22.50
CA ASP A 229 5.89 -19.46 -22.84
C ASP A 229 5.21 -18.26 -23.52
N GLU A 230 5.18 -18.25 -24.86
CA GLU A 230 4.73 -17.12 -25.69
C GLU A 230 3.30 -16.67 -25.35
N ASP A 231 2.39 -17.62 -25.13
CA ASP A 231 1.00 -17.34 -24.80
C ASP A 231 0.90 -16.62 -23.45
N LYS A 232 1.61 -17.12 -22.43
CA LYS A 232 1.66 -16.47 -21.11
C LYS A 232 2.34 -15.11 -21.14
N GLU A 233 3.41 -14.96 -21.91
CA GLU A 233 4.08 -13.67 -22.07
C GLU A 233 3.14 -12.63 -22.70
N GLY A 234 2.32 -13.05 -23.67
CA GLY A 234 1.28 -12.22 -24.28
C GLY A 234 0.21 -11.76 -23.28
N ASP A 235 -0.32 -12.69 -22.47
CA ASP A 235 -1.32 -12.39 -21.44
C ASP A 235 -0.77 -11.42 -20.39
N ILE A 236 0.42 -11.70 -19.84
CA ILE A 236 1.09 -10.85 -18.87
C ILE A 236 1.40 -9.47 -19.46
N GLY A 237 1.79 -9.40 -20.74
CA GLY A 237 2.01 -8.14 -21.44
C GLY A 237 0.77 -7.26 -21.48
N ASN A 238 -0.40 -7.85 -21.74
CA ASN A 238 -1.69 -7.13 -21.74
C ASN A 238 -2.07 -6.64 -20.34
N ASP A 239 -1.86 -7.48 -19.32
CA ASP A 239 -2.17 -7.15 -17.93
C ASP A 239 -1.25 -6.02 -17.42
N HIS A 240 0.03 -6.06 -17.75
CA HIS A 240 0.99 -5.01 -17.42
C HIS A 240 0.65 -3.68 -18.11
N ALA A 241 0.24 -3.71 -19.38
CA ALA A 241 -0.21 -2.52 -20.07
C ALA A 241 -1.42 -1.89 -19.38
N LEU A 242 -2.37 -2.70 -18.91
CA LEU A 242 -3.51 -2.23 -18.14
C LEU A 242 -3.11 -1.63 -16.79
N LEU A 243 -2.23 -2.29 -16.03
CA LEU A 243 -1.74 -1.80 -14.74
C LEU A 243 -1.03 -0.45 -14.88
N ARG A 244 -0.15 -0.33 -15.89
CA ARG A 244 0.56 0.93 -16.18
C ARG A 244 -0.39 2.05 -16.57
N LEU A 245 -1.38 1.76 -17.39
CA LEU A 245 -2.41 2.72 -17.80
C LEU A 245 -3.26 3.19 -16.60
N VAL A 246 -3.75 2.24 -15.80
CA VAL A 246 -4.63 2.51 -14.65
C VAL A 246 -3.91 3.35 -13.59
N LEU A 247 -2.67 3.02 -13.27
CA LEU A 247 -1.89 3.69 -12.23
C LEU A 247 -1.03 4.85 -12.77
N LYS A 248 -1.07 5.12 -14.07
CA LYS A 248 -0.23 6.13 -14.77
C LYS A 248 1.27 5.95 -14.51
N LEU A 249 1.75 4.71 -14.53
CA LEU A 249 3.15 4.39 -14.27
C LEU A 249 4.08 4.69 -15.46
N ASP A 250 3.55 5.01 -16.65
CA ASP A 250 4.35 5.31 -17.84
C ASP A 250 4.90 6.75 -17.89
N GLY A 251 4.57 7.60 -16.91
CA GLY A 251 5.04 8.99 -16.91
C GLY A 251 6.56 9.10 -16.69
N GLU A 252 7.22 9.98 -17.45
CA GLU A 252 8.67 10.24 -17.34
C GLU A 252 9.13 10.63 -15.92
N LYS A 253 8.20 11.12 -15.09
CA LYS A 253 8.41 11.49 -13.67
C LYS A 253 7.85 10.45 -12.70
N ASN A 254 7.76 9.19 -13.09
CA ASN A 254 7.39 8.12 -12.17
C ASN A 254 8.53 7.86 -11.16
N LEU A 255 8.16 7.60 -9.91
CA LEU A 255 9.02 7.10 -8.83
C LEU A 255 9.92 5.95 -9.32
N LEU A 256 9.40 5.05 -10.15
CA LEU A 256 10.19 3.94 -10.70
C LEU A 256 11.37 4.42 -11.55
N SER A 257 11.16 5.46 -12.36
CA SER A 257 12.21 6.08 -13.16
C SER A 257 13.20 6.84 -12.28
N ALA A 258 12.73 7.56 -11.25
CA ALA A 258 13.58 8.27 -10.30
C ALA A 258 14.44 7.32 -9.44
N LEU A 259 13.86 6.22 -8.95
CA LEU A 259 14.56 5.18 -8.19
C LEU A 259 15.59 4.43 -9.04
N SER A 260 15.32 4.25 -10.33
CA SER A 260 16.27 3.64 -11.27
C SER A 260 17.47 4.56 -11.53
N GLN A 261 17.25 5.88 -11.60
CA GLN A 261 18.31 6.86 -11.78
C GLN A 261 19.22 7.00 -10.55
N SER A 262 18.65 7.07 -9.33
CA SER A 262 19.47 7.21 -8.10
C SER A 262 20.43 6.05 -7.84
N ARG A 263 20.15 4.87 -8.41
CA ARG A 263 20.97 3.67 -8.26
C ARG A 263 22.14 3.60 -9.24
N SER A 264 22.13 4.44 -10.28
CA SER A 264 23.19 4.51 -11.30
C SER A 264 24.31 5.48 -10.91
N ASP A 265 24.05 6.37 -9.94
CA ASP A 265 24.96 7.43 -9.49
C ASP A 265 25.71 7.09 -8.18
N SER A 266 25.57 5.87 -7.65
CA SER A 266 26.27 5.34 -6.46
C SER A 266 27.23 4.22 -6.83
#